data_AF-A0A1F2T422-F1
#
_entry.id   AF-A0A1F2T422-F1
#
_cell.length_a   1.000
_cell.length_b   1.000
_cell.length_c   1.000
_cell.angle_alpha   90.00
_cell.angle_beta   90.00
_cell.angle_gamma   90.00
#
_symmetry.space_group_name_H-M   'P 1'
#
loop_
_entity.id
_entity.type
_entity.pdbx_description
1 polymer ?
#
loop_
_entity_poly.entity_id
_entity_poly.type
_entity_poly.pdbx_seq_one_letter_code
_entity_poly.pdbx_strand_id
1 'polypeptide(L)'
;MKYFNGSRQRCAISVAVVVIVTHCSGLFAQSTTEGAIGGLVVDQSKAIVPGASVTVRNVATNGTGEATTDGTGRFQVIHLAPGVYTMDVSLSGFAPYKRENVIVEVGRTTNMDVTLGVAGQAETVLVVGQSPLVNTEQADFSTNINQTTIANLPTNTRRWSTFALMTPGAAPDGNFGLVSFRGISGLLNNNTVDGGDNTQAFFAEERGRTRLAYSLSADAVREFQVTTSNYSAEYGRAAGGVVNAVTKSGTNEFHGSGFYFLRDNKWGATNPFQTQTVLQNGVNTQVQLKPNDRRQQFGGTVGGPIEKDKVFFFFFSYDQQARKFPGVAAPSNPGAFFAGFTAAEQATFAQRGINAAQQNDGLAFLQGLTGVVPRTGDQTLVLPKIDWRLNNSHSLAVTYNRLRWNSPAGVQTAAVVNRGVESWGNDGVRGDWATARFSSTLGSRMTNEVRFQWGRDFEFQSSQDPLPGEPVSASGRTPAVDISGTGGISFGKPNFLAAPILTSAGPTLATPSPSPPVPTWSRSVRTSAASPTCSTACSRKAGSTPTTTASISSATTPPTSRAPAGRRDSTAASAKASVRRRLASERSTTTSSSRTRGT
;
A
#
# COMPACT_ATOMS: atom_id res chain seq x y z
N MET A 1 2.42 -14.71 41.94
CA MET A 1 1.42 -15.24 40.98
C MET A 1 0.30 -15.92 41.77
N LYS A 2 -0.98 -15.76 41.38
CA LYS A 2 -2.09 -16.56 41.92
C LYS A 2 -2.54 -17.55 40.85
N TYR A 3 -2.68 -18.83 41.21
CA TYR A 3 -3.14 -19.87 40.29
C TYR A 3 -4.61 -19.64 39.92
N PHE A 4 -4.89 -19.38 38.64
CA PHE A 4 -6.25 -19.42 38.12
C PHE A 4 -6.68 -20.88 37.90
N ASN A 5 -7.87 -21.22 38.39
CA ASN A 5 -8.33 -22.61 38.43
C ASN A 5 -8.90 -23.03 37.06
N GLY A 6 -8.08 -23.70 36.26
CA GLY A 6 -8.31 -23.95 34.83
C GLY A 6 -9.58 -24.73 34.47
N SER A 7 -10.18 -25.46 35.41
CA SER A 7 -11.48 -26.12 35.23
C SER A 7 -12.62 -25.13 34.99
N ARG A 8 -12.70 -24.07 35.82
CA ARG A 8 -13.69 -22.99 35.66
C ARG A 8 -13.45 -22.19 34.39
N GLN A 9 -12.19 -21.98 34.02
CA GLN A 9 -11.83 -21.24 32.82
C GLN A 9 -12.19 -22.00 31.53
N ARG A 10 -11.96 -23.32 31.49
CA ARG A 10 -12.45 -24.18 30.40
C ARG A 10 -13.97 -24.18 30.29
N CYS A 11 -14.68 -24.33 31.42
CA CYS A 11 -16.14 -24.30 31.43
C CYS A 11 -16.71 -22.94 30.95
N ALA A 12 -16.13 -21.83 31.41
CA ALA A 12 -16.51 -20.49 30.95
C ALA A 12 -16.26 -20.28 29.44
N ILE A 13 -15.15 -20.80 28.90
CA ILE A 13 -14.88 -20.78 27.44
C ILE A 13 -15.92 -21.62 26.69
N SER A 14 -16.22 -22.84 27.14
CA SER A 14 -17.25 -23.69 26.51
C SER A 14 -18.63 -23.03 26.54
N VAL A 15 -19.03 -22.42 27.66
CA VAL A 15 -20.31 -21.69 27.76
C VAL A 15 -20.30 -20.46 26.85
N ALA A 16 -19.22 -19.69 26.80
CA ALA A 16 -19.11 -18.54 25.88
C ALA A 16 -19.22 -18.98 24.41
N VAL A 17 -18.56 -20.07 24.01
CA VAL A 17 -18.67 -20.64 22.65
C VAL A 17 -20.10 -21.08 22.36
N VAL A 18 -20.77 -21.79 23.28
CA VAL A 18 -22.17 -22.22 23.10
C VAL A 18 -23.14 -21.03 23.03
N VAL A 19 -22.92 -19.97 23.82
CA VAL A 19 -23.73 -18.74 23.78
C VAL A 19 -23.52 -18.00 22.46
N ILE A 20 -22.29 -17.89 21.97
CA ILE A 20 -21.98 -17.29 20.66
C ILE A 20 -22.67 -18.09 19.54
N VAL A 21 -22.50 -19.42 19.52
CA VAL A 21 -23.09 -20.30 18.49
C VAL A 21 -24.63 -20.25 18.49
N THR A 22 -25.28 -20.11 19.65
CA THR A 22 -26.75 -20.06 19.74
C THR A 22 -27.36 -18.71 19.35
N HIS A 23 -26.60 -17.61 19.39
CA HIS A 23 -27.08 -16.26 19.04
C HIS A 23 -26.82 -15.84 17.58
N CYS A 24 -26.07 -16.62 16.79
CA CYS A 24 -25.79 -16.30 15.39
C CYS A 24 -26.98 -16.51 14.42
N SER A 25 -28.11 -17.06 14.88
CA SER A 25 -29.24 -17.53 14.07
C SER A 25 -30.08 -16.43 13.37
N GLY A 26 -29.73 -15.15 13.54
CA GLY A 26 -30.37 -14.00 12.88
C GLY A 26 -29.40 -13.04 12.18
N LEU A 27 -28.13 -13.43 11.98
CA LEU A 27 -27.12 -12.58 11.32
C LEU A 27 -26.90 -13.04 9.87
N PHE A 28 -27.15 -12.15 8.91
CA PHE A 28 -26.73 -12.35 7.53
C PHE A 28 -25.20 -12.33 7.46
N ALA A 29 -24.60 -13.42 7.02
CA ALA A 29 -23.15 -13.53 6.88
C ALA A 29 -22.65 -12.59 5.77
N GLN A 30 -21.74 -11.69 6.12
CA GLN A 30 -21.00 -10.88 5.16
C GLN A 30 -19.68 -11.59 4.84
N SER A 31 -19.27 -11.56 3.57
CA SER A 31 -17.97 -12.07 3.12
C SER A 31 -17.16 -10.92 2.54
N THR A 32 -15.92 -10.80 2.97
CA THR A 32 -14.99 -9.78 2.46
C THR A 32 -14.33 -10.20 1.13
N THR A 33 -14.86 -11.22 0.43
CA THR A 33 -14.25 -11.75 -0.81
C THR A 33 -15.25 -12.01 -1.93
N GLU A 34 -16.54 -11.85 -1.63
CA GLU A 34 -17.66 -12.18 -2.50
C GLU A 34 -18.65 -11.02 -2.48
N GLY A 35 -19.59 -11.04 -3.42
CA GLY A 35 -20.77 -10.18 -3.38
C GLY A 35 -22.03 -10.97 -3.05
N ALA A 36 -23.16 -10.29 -3.16
CA ALA A 36 -24.50 -10.86 -3.04
C ALA A 36 -25.43 -10.31 -4.12
N ILE A 37 -26.51 -11.03 -4.39
CA ILE A 37 -27.70 -10.50 -5.10
C ILE A 37 -28.86 -10.57 -4.11
N GLY A 38 -29.58 -9.47 -3.95
CA GLY A 38 -30.77 -9.39 -3.08
C GLY A 38 -31.87 -8.56 -3.73
N GLY A 39 -33.04 -8.52 -3.12
CA GLY A 39 -34.14 -7.67 -3.58
C GLY A 39 -35.51 -8.13 -3.10
N LEU A 40 -36.54 -7.42 -3.52
CA LEU A 40 -37.95 -7.72 -3.25
C LEU A 40 -38.63 -8.35 -4.48
N VAL A 41 -39.41 -9.42 -4.27
CA VAL A 41 -40.30 -9.98 -5.30
C VAL A 41 -41.74 -9.59 -5.01
N VAL A 42 -42.37 -8.95 -6.00
CA VAL A 42 -43.79 -8.56 -5.99
C VAL A 42 -44.51 -9.09 -7.23
N ASP A 43 -45.84 -9.02 -7.23
CA ASP A 43 -46.66 -9.25 -8.43
C ASP A 43 -46.94 -7.95 -9.20
N GLN A 44 -47.75 -8.04 -10.27
CA GLN A 44 -48.21 -6.89 -11.05
C GLN A 44 -49.08 -5.90 -10.25
N SER A 45 -49.75 -6.33 -9.18
CA SER A 45 -50.53 -5.47 -8.27
C SER A 45 -49.68 -4.79 -7.17
N LYS A 46 -48.38 -5.12 -7.10
CA LYS A 46 -47.42 -4.76 -6.04
C LYS A 46 -47.70 -5.43 -4.69
N ALA A 47 -48.47 -6.52 -4.68
CA ALA A 47 -48.52 -7.44 -3.56
C ALA A 47 -47.20 -8.21 -3.41
N ILE A 48 -46.86 -8.55 -2.16
CA ILE A 48 -45.65 -9.28 -1.77
C ILE A 48 -45.76 -10.76 -2.20
N VAL A 49 -44.70 -11.33 -2.77
CA VAL A 49 -44.67 -12.74 -3.21
C VAL A 49 -43.69 -13.57 -2.36
N PRO A 50 -44.15 -14.23 -1.29
CA PRO A 50 -43.34 -15.14 -0.48
C PRO A 50 -43.22 -16.53 -1.13
N GLY A 51 -42.16 -17.29 -0.78
CA GLY A 51 -41.97 -18.66 -1.24
C GLY A 51 -41.49 -18.85 -2.68
N ALA A 52 -41.21 -17.77 -3.43
CA ALA A 52 -40.65 -17.85 -4.78
C ALA A 52 -39.20 -18.35 -4.74
N SER A 53 -38.86 -19.30 -5.60
CA SER A 53 -37.50 -19.81 -5.78
C SER A 53 -36.70 -18.84 -6.65
N VAL A 54 -35.51 -18.46 -6.16
CA VAL A 54 -34.56 -17.60 -6.88
C VAL A 54 -33.27 -18.39 -7.09
N THR A 55 -32.94 -18.63 -8.35
CA THR A 55 -31.69 -19.30 -8.75
C THR A 55 -30.82 -18.31 -9.49
N VAL A 56 -29.54 -18.22 -9.12
CA VAL A 56 -28.54 -17.43 -9.85
C VAL A 56 -27.43 -18.33 -10.36
N ARG A 57 -26.97 -18.12 -11.59
CA ARG A 57 -25.93 -18.94 -12.23
C ARG A 57 -24.79 -18.06 -12.75
N ASN A 58 -23.58 -18.34 -12.30
CA ASN A 58 -22.37 -17.66 -12.76
C ASN A 58 -22.08 -18.06 -14.22
N VAL A 59 -22.01 -17.09 -15.13
CA VAL A 59 -21.88 -17.35 -16.58
C VAL A 59 -20.53 -18.00 -16.94
N ALA A 60 -19.46 -17.68 -16.22
CA ALA A 60 -18.10 -18.15 -16.54
C ALA A 60 -17.75 -19.51 -15.93
N THR A 61 -18.40 -19.90 -14.83
CA THR A 61 -18.09 -21.15 -14.09
C THR A 61 -19.25 -22.13 -14.02
N ASN A 62 -20.41 -21.81 -14.59
CA ASN A 62 -21.68 -22.57 -14.50
C ASN A 62 -22.21 -22.80 -13.07
N GLY A 63 -21.48 -22.41 -12.03
CA GLY A 63 -21.86 -22.64 -10.64
C GLY A 63 -23.08 -21.82 -10.21
N THR A 64 -24.05 -22.48 -9.59
CA THR A 64 -25.29 -21.86 -9.10
C THR A 64 -25.17 -21.34 -7.67
N GLY A 65 -26.15 -20.54 -7.26
CA GLY A 65 -26.54 -20.24 -5.88
C GLY A 65 -28.07 -20.09 -5.85
N GLU A 66 -28.70 -20.44 -4.73
CA GLU A 66 -30.16 -20.54 -4.62
C GLU A 66 -30.66 -19.88 -3.33
N ALA A 67 -31.83 -19.24 -3.41
CA ALA A 67 -32.56 -18.69 -2.28
C ALA A 67 -34.07 -18.87 -2.47
N THR A 68 -34.85 -18.54 -1.45
CA THR A 68 -36.31 -18.52 -1.48
C THR A 68 -36.79 -17.22 -0.84
N THR A 69 -37.82 -16.58 -1.40
CA THR A 69 -38.34 -15.34 -0.82
C THR A 69 -39.00 -15.59 0.54
N ASP A 70 -38.71 -14.71 1.51
CA ASP A 70 -39.25 -14.78 2.85
C ASP A 70 -40.70 -14.28 2.95
N GLY A 71 -41.25 -14.21 4.16
CA GLY A 71 -42.60 -13.70 4.41
C GLY A 71 -42.81 -12.21 4.09
N THR A 72 -41.74 -11.47 3.80
CA THR A 72 -41.76 -10.09 3.30
C THR A 72 -41.49 -10.01 1.79
N GLY A 73 -41.34 -11.15 1.11
CA GLY A 73 -41.02 -11.25 -0.32
C GLY A 73 -39.56 -10.95 -0.64
N ARG A 74 -38.69 -10.75 0.37
CA ARG A 74 -37.28 -10.46 0.14
C ARG A 74 -36.49 -11.76 -0.04
N PHE A 75 -35.47 -11.70 -0.87
CA PHE A 75 -34.47 -12.77 -1.02
C PHE A 75 -33.07 -12.20 -0.91
N GLN A 76 -32.11 -13.06 -0.58
CA GLN A 76 -30.69 -12.75 -0.70
C GLN A 76 -29.91 -14.03 -1.03
N VAL A 77 -29.19 -14.04 -2.14
CA VAL A 77 -28.17 -15.05 -2.45
C VAL A 77 -26.81 -14.45 -2.12
N ILE A 78 -26.17 -15.00 -1.09
CA ILE A 78 -24.85 -14.60 -0.58
C ILE A 78 -23.75 -15.54 -1.07
N HIS A 79 -22.49 -15.21 -0.79
CA HIS A 79 -21.30 -15.96 -1.20
C HIS A 79 -21.20 -16.19 -2.72
N LEU A 80 -21.49 -15.13 -3.47
CA LEU A 80 -21.33 -15.11 -4.92
C LEU A 80 -19.94 -14.54 -5.28
N ALA A 81 -19.08 -15.39 -5.84
CA ALA A 81 -17.82 -14.94 -6.43
C ALA A 81 -18.10 -13.82 -7.47
N PRO A 82 -17.36 -12.71 -7.47
CA PRO A 82 -17.65 -11.59 -8.37
C PRO A 82 -17.69 -12.01 -9.84
N GLY A 83 -18.47 -11.30 -10.66
CA GLY A 83 -18.65 -11.62 -12.08
C GLY A 83 -20.07 -11.44 -12.59
N VAL A 84 -20.36 -12.07 -13.73
CA VAL A 84 -21.65 -11.93 -14.43
C VAL A 84 -22.51 -13.18 -14.17
N TYR A 85 -23.78 -12.93 -13.85
CA TYR A 85 -24.77 -13.93 -13.50
C TYR A 85 -26.02 -13.82 -14.38
N THR A 86 -26.69 -14.96 -14.59
CA THR A 86 -28.15 -14.96 -14.87
C THR A 86 -28.90 -15.17 -13.56
N MET A 87 -30.09 -14.59 -13.45
CA MET A 87 -31.01 -14.76 -12.34
C MET A 87 -32.36 -15.20 -12.89
N ASP A 88 -32.85 -16.34 -12.39
CA ASP A 88 -34.09 -16.98 -12.78
C ASP A 88 -34.99 -17.06 -11.53
N VAL A 89 -36.22 -16.53 -11.61
CA VAL A 89 -37.18 -16.50 -10.50
C VAL A 89 -38.47 -17.22 -10.89
N SER A 90 -38.94 -18.12 -10.03
CA SER A 90 -40.10 -18.97 -10.31
C SER A 90 -40.97 -19.23 -9.07
N LEU A 91 -42.28 -19.29 -9.29
CA LEU A 91 -43.29 -19.73 -8.32
C LEU A 91 -44.48 -20.33 -9.07
N SER A 92 -45.10 -21.37 -8.51
CA SER A 92 -46.31 -21.95 -9.10
C SER A 92 -47.45 -20.92 -9.15
N GLY A 93 -48.17 -20.84 -10.27
CA GLY A 93 -49.18 -19.81 -10.52
C GLY A 93 -48.64 -18.49 -11.10
N PHE A 94 -47.32 -18.34 -11.24
CA PHE A 94 -46.68 -17.18 -11.88
C PHE A 94 -45.89 -17.60 -13.14
N ALA A 95 -45.72 -16.66 -14.08
CA ALA A 95 -44.82 -16.81 -15.22
C ALA A 95 -43.35 -16.68 -14.75
N PRO A 96 -42.42 -17.49 -15.29
CA PRO A 96 -41.01 -17.43 -14.91
C PRO A 96 -40.37 -16.13 -15.38
N TYR A 97 -39.62 -15.49 -14.49
CA TYR A 97 -38.87 -14.26 -14.77
C TYR A 97 -37.39 -14.59 -14.96
N LYS A 98 -36.76 -14.02 -16.00
CA LYS A 98 -35.33 -14.20 -16.25
C LYS A 98 -34.62 -12.87 -16.48
N ARG A 99 -33.54 -12.64 -15.76
CA ARG A 99 -32.63 -11.51 -15.98
C ARG A 99 -31.23 -12.00 -16.28
N GLU A 100 -30.64 -11.47 -17.33
CA GLU A 100 -29.28 -11.77 -17.73
C GLU A 100 -28.37 -10.56 -17.47
N ASN A 101 -27.05 -10.78 -17.46
CA ASN A 101 -26.05 -9.75 -17.22
C ASN A 101 -26.16 -9.05 -15.85
N VAL A 102 -26.56 -9.79 -14.81
CA VAL A 102 -26.50 -9.32 -13.41
C VAL A 102 -25.03 -9.30 -12.98
N ILE A 103 -24.48 -8.12 -12.71
CA ILE A 103 -23.09 -7.94 -12.28
C ILE A 103 -23.02 -8.03 -10.75
N VAL A 104 -22.17 -8.91 -10.24
CA VAL A 104 -21.83 -9.02 -8.82
C VAL A 104 -20.40 -8.51 -8.61
N GLU A 105 -20.23 -7.57 -7.68
CA GLU A 105 -18.95 -6.95 -7.32
C GLU A 105 -18.53 -7.36 -5.89
N VAL A 106 -17.23 -7.39 -5.60
CA VAL A 106 -16.69 -7.71 -4.27
C VAL A 106 -17.23 -6.78 -3.19
N GLY A 107 -17.67 -7.35 -2.06
CA GLY A 107 -18.14 -6.61 -0.89
C GLY A 107 -19.42 -5.80 -1.13
N ARG A 108 -20.17 -6.07 -2.21
CA ARG A 108 -21.39 -5.35 -2.59
C ARG A 108 -22.61 -6.28 -2.67
N THR A 109 -23.75 -5.82 -2.15
CA THR A 109 -25.06 -6.41 -2.48
C THR A 109 -25.62 -5.73 -3.73
N THR A 110 -26.04 -6.55 -4.69
CA THR A 110 -26.64 -6.11 -5.96
C THR A 110 -28.15 -6.18 -5.84
N ASN A 111 -28.82 -5.02 -5.66
CA ASN A 111 -30.27 -5.00 -5.56
C ASN A 111 -30.94 -5.28 -6.93
N MET A 112 -31.85 -6.24 -6.93
CA MET A 112 -32.55 -6.81 -8.09
C MET A 112 -34.01 -7.07 -7.72
N ASP A 113 -34.79 -6.00 -7.56
CA ASP A 113 -36.24 -6.09 -7.37
C ASP A 113 -36.94 -6.69 -8.61
N VAL A 114 -37.88 -7.61 -8.39
CA VAL A 114 -38.56 -8.40 -9.42
C VAL A 114 -40.07 -8.20 -9.35
N THR A 115 -40.72 -8.12 -10.52
CA THR A 115 -42.18 -8.13 -10.65
C THR A 115 -42.60 -9.35 -11.48
N LEU A 116 -43.29 -10.30 -10.85
CA LEU A 116 -43.78 -11.51 -11.51
C LEU A 116 -45.15 -11.28 -12.17
N GLY A 117 -45.33 -11.85 -13.36
CA GLY A 117 -46.63 -11.94 -14.04
C GLY A 117 -47.40 -13.20 -13.64
N VAL A 118 -48.73 -13.18 -13.74
CA VAL A 118 -49.57 -14.35 -13.45
C VAL A 118 -49.42 -15.40 -14.57
N ALA A 119 -49.40 -16.69 -14.21
CA ALA A 119 -49.34 -17.78 -15.18
C ALA A 119 -50.58 -17.77 -16.08
N GLY A 120 -50.35 -17.69 -17.40
CA GLY A 120 -51.38 -17.52 -18.41
C GLY A 120 -50.86 -16.76 -19.63
N GLN A 121 -49.92 -15.84 -19.44
CA GLN A 121 -49.00 -15.40 -20.48
C GLN A 121 -47.74 -16.28 -20.42
N ALA A 122 -47.58 -17.16 -21.40
CA ALA A 122 -46.50 -18.16 -21.45
C ALA A 122 -45.19 -17.59 -22.03
N GLU A 123 -44.85 -16.36 -21.67
CA GLU A 123 -43.70 -15.62 -22.21
C GLU A 123 -42.69 -15.33 -21.09
N THR A 124 -41.48 -15.86 -21.22
CA THR A 124 -40.40 -15.62 -20.26
C THR A 124 -39.97 -14.16 -20.35
N VAL A 125 -40.23 -13.38 -19.29
CA VAL A 125 -39.91 -11.94 -19.27
C VAL A 125 -38.40 -11.75 -19.15
N LEU A 126 -37.73 -11.64 -20.31
CA LEU A 126 -36.28 -11.40 -20.41
C LEU A 126 -35.98 -9.90 -20.24
N VAL A 127 -35.46 -9.52 -19.07
CA VAL A 127 -35.11 -8.10 -18.79
C VAL A 127 -33.65 -7.82 -19.17
N VAL A 128 -33.44 -7.23 -20.35
CA VAL A 128 -32.14 -6.71 -20.79
C VAL A 128 -31.99 -5.24 -20.36
N GLY A 129 -31.71 -5.02 -19.07
CA GLY A 129 -31.57 -3.69 -18.48
C GLY A 129 -30.41 -3.60 -17.49
N GLN A 130 -29.72 -2.46 -17.46
CA GLN A 130 -28.57 -2.23 -16.55
C GLN A 130 -28.96 -2.35 -15.06
N SER A 131 -27.99 -2.73 -14.24
CA SER A 131 -28.10 -2.76 -12.78
C SER A 131 -28.23 -1.33 -12.21
N PRO A 132 -28.95 -1.11 -11.09
CA PRO A 132 -28.99 0.20 -10.43
C PRO A 132 -27.58 0.68 -10.06
N LEU A 133 -27.20 1.87 -10.54
CA LEU A 133 -25.88 2.44 -10.29
C LEU A 133 -25.66 2.72 -8.79
N VAL A 134 -26.71 3.22 -8.13
CA VAL A 134 -26.73 3.56 -6.69
C VAL A 134 -26.99 2.31 -5.86
N ASN A 135 -26.18 2.10 -4.83
CA ASN A 135 -26.44 1.14 -3.77
C ASN A 135 -27.30 1.78 -2.67
N THR A 136 -28.39 1.13 -2.27
CA THR A 136 -29.31 1.60 -1.22
C THR A 136 -29.39 0.65 -0.02
N GLU A 137 -28.69 -0.50 -0.06
CA GLU A 137 -28.73 -1.51 1.01
C GLU A 137 -27.50 -1.47 1.93
N GLN A 138 -26.41 -0.82 1.52
CA GLN A 138 -25.21 -0.64 2.34
C GLN A 138 -25.04 0.83 2.76
N ALA A 139 -24.66 1.04 4.02
CA ALA A 139 -24.42 2.35 4.62
C ALA A 139 -22.93 2.77 4.59
N ASP A 140 -22.10 2.06 3.82
CA ASP A 140 -20.66 2.26 3.74
C ASP A 140 -20.26 3.23 2.61
N PHE A 141 -19.17 3.96 2.79
CA PHE A 141 -18.67 4.89 1.78
C PHE A 141 -17.62 4.20 0.91
N SER A 142 -18.10 3.27 0.08
CA SER A 142 -17.32 2.39 -0.79
C SER A 142 -17.13 2.93 -2.22
N THR A 143 -16.12 2.41 -2.90
CA THR A 143 -15.87 2.60 -4.34
C THR A 143 -15.21 1.34 -4.90
N ASN A 144 -15.86 0.71 -5.88
CA ASN A 144 -15.38 -0.52 -6.52
C ASN A 144 -14.61 -0.19 -7.81
N ILE A 145 -13.35 -0.62 -7.87
CA ILE A 145 -12.46 -0.45 -9.01
C ILE A 145 -12.37 -1.78 -9.77
N ASN A 146 -13.15 -1.89 -10.83
CA ASN A 146 -13.28 -3.11 -11.64
C ASN A 146 -12.10 -3.38 -12.59
N GLN A 147 -12.05 -4.59 -13.14
CA GLN A 147 -10.97 -5.05 -14.04
C GLN A 147 -10.75 -4.14 -15.25
N THR A 148 -11.83 -3.62 -15.85
CA THR A 148 -11.77 -2.74 -17.02
C THR A 148 -11.04 -1.44 -16.69
N THR A 149 -11.31 -0.88 -15.51
CA THR A 149 -10.62 0.32 -15.00
C THR A 149 -9.14 0.04 -14.74
N ILE A 150 -8.81 -1.11 -14.12
CA ILE A 150 -7.42 -1.52 -13.83
C ILE A 150 -6.61 -1.73 -15.11
N ALA A 151 -7.22 -2.29 -16.15
CA ALA A 151 -6.55 -2.60 -17.42
C ALA A 151 -6.40 -1.38 -18.35
N ASN A 152 -7.40 -0.49 -18.41
CA ASN A 152 -7.47 0.58 -19.42
C ASN A 152 -6.92 1.92 -18.93
N LEU A 153 -6.82 2.17 -17.62
CA LEU A 153 -6.28 3.44 -17.11
C LEU A 153 -4.74 3.44 -17.03
N PRO A 154 -4.08 4.55 -17.41
CA PRO A 154 -2.62 4.62 -17.42
C PRO A 154 -2.04 4.66 -15.99
N THR A 155 -1.18 3.69 -15.68
CA THR A 155 -0.42 3.64 -14.42
C THR A 155 1.08 3.55 -14.69
N ASN A 156 1.86 4.46 -14.09
CA ASN A 156 3.30 4.60 -14.34
C ASN A 156 4.14 3.37 -13.93
N THR A 157 3.61 2.54 -13.04
CA THR A 157 4.36 1.41 -12.44
C THR A 157 3.58 0.10 -12.46
N ARG A 158 2.35 0.03 -13.02
CA ARG A 158 1.45 -1.14 -12.88
C ARG A 158 1.13 -1.51 -11.42
N ARG A 159 1.37 -0.60 -10.46
CA ARG A 159 0.91 -0.72 -9.07
C ARG A 159 -0.59 -0.45 -9.02
N TRP A 160 -1.39 -1.51 -8.89
CA TRP A 160 -2.86 -1.43 -8.89
C TRP A 160 -3.40 -0.59 -7.72
N SER A 161 -2.74 -0.62 -6.56
CA SER A 161 -3.16 0.12 -5.36
C SER A 161 -3.10 1.65 -5.53
N THR A 162 -2.40 2.16 -6.56
CA THR A 162 -2.45 3.58 -6.95
C THR A 162 -3.83 4.01 -7.44
N PHE A 163 -4.65 3.10 -8.01
CA PHE A 163 -6.01 3.42 -8.44
C PHE A 163 -6.97 3.71 -7.28
N ALA A 164 -6.61 3.40 -6.02
CA ALA A 164 -7.39 3.81 -4.86
C ALA A 164 -7.52 5.35 -4.71
N LEU A 165 -6.61 6.12 -5.34
CA LEU A 165 -6.65 7.58 -5.43
C LEU A 165 -7.84 8.13 -6.24
N MET A 166 -8.60 7.27 -6.92
CA MET A 166 -9.84 7.66 -7.62
C MET A 166 -11.06 7.67 -6.68
N THR A 167 -10.89 7.17 -5.44
CA THR A 167 -11.93 7.19 -4.40
C THR A 167 -12.07 8.61 -3.83
N PRO A 168 -13.30 9.15 -3.69
CA PRO A 168 -13.51 10.46 -3.06
C PRO A 168 -12.87 10.53 -1.66
N GLY A 169 -12.10 11.59 -1.41
CA GLY A 169 -11.39 11.77 -0.14
C GLY A 169 -10.08 10.97 0.01
N ALA A 170 -9.62 10.26 -1.02
CA ALA A 170 -8.28 9.71 -1.09
C ALA A 170 -7.24 10.77 -1.51
N ALA A 171 -6.04 10.70 -0.95
CA ALA A 171 -4.88 11.52 -1.32
C ALA A 171 -3.57 10.73 -1.18
N PRO A 172 -2.48 11.08 -1.90
CA PRO A 172 -1.17 10.46 -1.67
C PRO A 172 -0.65 10.76 -0.26
N ASP A 173 -0.21 9.74 0.48
CA ASP A 173 0.50 9.92 1.75
C ASP A 173 2.01 9.82 1.49
N GLY A 174 2.65 10.99 1.43
CA GLY A 174 4.07 11.13 1.08
C GLY A 174 4.45 10.64 -0.32
N ASN A 175 5.75 10.50 -0.55
CA ASN A 175 6.32 10.20 -1.88
C ASN A 175 6.50 8.70 -2.16
N PHE A 176 6.10 7.83 -1.22
CA PHE A 176 6.33 6.39 -1.25
C PHE A 176 5.14 5.59 -1.83
N GLY A 177 4.06 6.27 -2.24
CA GLY A 177 2.88 5.64 -2.83
C GLY A 177 1.98 4.95 -1.80
N LEU A 178 1.99 5.44 -0.56
CA LEU A 178 0.90 5.20 0.39
C LEU A 178 -0.29 6.11 0.03
N VAL A 179 -1.46 5.80 0.58
CA VAL A 179 -2.70 6.55 0.35
C VAL A 179 -3.31 6.94 1.69
N SER A 180 -3.50 8.24 1.92
CA SER A 180 -4.33 8.75 3.00
C SER A 180 -5.79 8.70 2.56
N PHE A 181 -6.67 8.24 3.44
CA PHE A 181 -8.10 8.46 3.29
C PHE A 181 -8.55 9.50 4.33
N ARG A 182 -9.26 10.53 3.88
CA ARG A 182 -9.89 11.57 4.71
C ARG A 182 -8.91 12.31 5.64
N GLY A 183 -7.63 12.39 5.27
CA GLY A 183 -6.56 13.05 6.03
C GLY A 183 -5.93 12.19 7.14
N ILE A 184 -6.33 10.92 7.27
CA ILE A 184 -5.72 9.94 8.19
C ILE A 184 -4.55 9.26 7.47
N SER A 185 -3.42 9.04 8.15
CA SER A 185 -2.22 8.45 7.52
C SER A 185 -2.49 7.04 6.99
N GLY A 186 -1.90 6.71 5.85
CA GLY A 186 -2.03 5.42 5.18
C GLY A 186 -1.48 4.24 5.99
N LEU A 187 -0.70 4.50 7.04
CA LEU A 187 -0.25 3.49 8.02
C LEU A 187 -1.37 3.00 8.96
N LEU A 188 -2.55 3.65 8.91
CA LEU A 188 -3.76 3.27 9.64
C LEU A 188 -4.86 2.76 8.71
N ASN A 189 -4.50 2.31 7.51
CA ASN A 189 -5.39 1.59 6.61
C ASN A 189 -5.28 0.08 6.83
N ASN A 190 -6.35 -0.64 6.51
CA ASN A 190 -6.30 -2.10 6.34
C ASN A 190 -6.20 -2.43 4.85
N ASN A 191 -5.31 -3.33 4.46
CA ASN A 191 -5.16 -3.83 3.09
C ASN A 191 -5.39 -5.34 3.11
N THR A 192 -6.43 -5.84 2.45
CA THR A 192 -6.74 -7.26 2.34
C THR A 192 -6.69 -7.76 0.91
N VAL A 193 -6.21 -9.00 0.74
CA VAL A 193 -6.18 -9.71 -0.55
C VAL A 193 -6.77 -11.10 -0.35
N ASP A 194 -7.79 -11.44 -1.13
CA ASP A 194 -8.59 -12.67 -0.96
C ASP A 194 -9.02 -12.90 0.51
N GLY A 195 -9.32 -11.81 1.22
CA GLY A 195 -9.77 -11.82 2.63
C GLY A 195 -8.68 -12.13 3.66
N GLY A 196 -7.41 -12.20 3.26
CA GLY A 196 -6.24 -12.26 4.14
C GLY A 196 -5.55 -10.90 4.31
N ASP A 197 -4.87 -10.69 5.44
CA ASP A 197 -4.16 -9.46 5.79
C ASP A 197 -2.92 -9.28 4.89
N ASN A 198 -2.89 -8.22 4.09
CA ASN A 198 -1.80 -7.81 3.21
C ASN A 198 -1.04 -6.58 3.76
N THR A 199 -1.19 -6.30 5.05
CA THR A 199 -0.43 -5.30 5.82
C THR A 199 0.80 -5.95 6.45
N GLN A 200 1.93 -5.23 6.53
CA GLN A 200 3.14 -5.71 7.19
C GLN A 200 3.27 -5.19 8.62
N ALA A 201 3.70 -6.05 9.54
CA ALA A 201 3.57 -5.81 10.98
C ALA A 201 4.58 -4.82 11.60
N PHE A 202 5.62 -4.38 10.87
CA PHE A 202 6.66 -3.50 11.42
C PHE A 202 6.49 -2.03 10.99
N PHE A 203 6.29 -1.77 9.69
CA PHE A 203 6.06 -0.42 9.16
C PHE A 203 4.58 -0.08 8.95
N ALA A 204 3.65 -1.03 9.09
CA ALA A 204 2.22 -0.86 8.80
C ALA A 204 1.91 -0.43 7.34
N GLU A 205 2.78 -0.81 6.41
CA GLU A 205 2.62 -0.63 4.96
C GLU A 205 2.04 -1.88 4.27
N GLU A 206 1.78 -1.80 2.95
CA GLU A 206 1.57 -2.95 2.06
C GLU A 206 2.71 -3.98 2.21
N ARG A 207 2.43 -5.29 2.20
CA ARG A 207 3.44 -6.36 2.31
C ARG A 207 4.57 -6.18 1.30
N GLY A 208 5.79 -6.38 1.77
CA GLY A 208 7.03 -6.12 1.03
C GLY A 208 7.43 -4.65 0.91
N ARG A 209 6.67 -3.73 1.52
CA ARG A 209 6.99 -2.30 1.73
C ARG A 209 6.96 -1.46 0.45
N THR A 210 7.03 -0.15 0.62
CA THR A 210 6.97 0.86 -0.47
C THR A 210 8.22 0.99 -1.36
N ARG A 211 9.31 0.25 -1.12
CA ARG A 211 10.54 0.32 -1.96
C ARG A 211 10.48 -0.52 -3.25
N LEU A 212 9.70 -1.60 -3.24
CA LEU A 212 9.45 -2.44 -4.40
C LEU A 212 8.44 -1.78 -5.37
N ALA A 213 8.07 -2.47 -6.45
CA ALA A 213 7.14 -1.93 -7.44
C ALA A 213 5.68 -2.11 -7.04
N TYR A 214 5.29 -3.34 -6.65
CA TYR A 214 3.95 -3.75 -6.25
C TYR A 214 3.97 -5.13 -5.57
N SER A 215 3.12 -5.38 -4.56
CA SER A 215 3.07 -6.68 -3.85
C SER A 215 2.34 -7.80 -4.61
N LEU A 216 1.48 -7.44 -5.57
CA LEU A 216 0.78 -8.32 -6.50
C LEU A 216 0.76 -7.68 -7.90
N SER A 217 0.73 -8.50 -8.94
CA SER A 217 0.54 -8.02 -10.32
C SER A 217 -0.87 -7.44 -10.49
N ALA A 218 -0.98 -6.31 -11.19
CA ALA A 218 -2.27 -5.78 -11.63
C ALA A 218 -3.04 -6.76 -12.54
N ASP A 219 -2.35 -7.67 -13.23
CA ASP A 219 -2.99 -8.72 -14.02
C ASP A 219 -3.49 -9.92 -13.18
N ALA A 220 -3.04 -10.06 -11.94
CA ALA A 220 -3.57 -11.05 -11.00
C ALA A 220 -4.82 -10.53 -10.25
N VAL A 221 -4.93 -9.21 -10.05
CA VAL A 221 -6.10 -8.57 -9.44
C VAL A 221 -7.27 -8.60 -10.43
N ARG A 222 -8.44 -9.01 -9.95
CA ARG A 222 -9.70 -8.90 -10.67
C ARG A 222 -10.27 -7.50 -10.51
N GLU A 223 -10.48 -7.11 -9.26
CA GLU A 223 -11.10 -5.87 -8.83
C GLU A 223 -10.76 -5.63 -7.36
N PHE A 224 -11.01 -4.42 -6.87
CA PHE A 224 -10.91 -4.13 -5.44
C PHE A 224 -11.93 -3.07 -5.01
N GLN A 225 -12.39 -3.17 -3.77
CA GLN A 225 -13.24 -2.20 -3.10
C GLN A 225 -12.38 -1.31 -2.21
N VAL A 226 -12.70 -0.01 -2.16
CA VAL A 226 -12.12 0.94 -1.22
C VAL A 226 -13.23 1.54 -0.37
N THR A 227 -13.27 1.25 0.93
CA THR A 227 -14.26 1.80 1.86
C THR A 227 -13.62 2.80 2.82
N THR A 228 -14.12 4.03 2.82
CA THR A 228 -13.52 5.19 3.51
C THR A 228 -14.27 5.63 4.76
N SER A 229 -15.46 5.09 5.00
CA SER A 229 -16.28 5.33 6.19
C SER A 229 -17.29 4.21 6.36
N ASN A 230 -17.74 4.00 7.60
CA ASN A 230 -18.88 3.12 7.92
C ASN A 230 -18.68 1.66 7.47
N TYR A 231 -17.43 1.22 7.32
CA TYR A 231 -17.07 -0.17 7.08
C TYR A 231 -17.50 -1.06 8.24
N SER A 232 -17.86 -2.31 7.93
CA SER A 232 -18.23 -3.35 8.88
C SER A 232 -17.14 -3.59 9.94
N ALA A 233 -17.55 -3.98 11.15
CA ALA A 233 -16.65 -4.26 12.28
C ALA A 233 -15.73 -5.48 12.05
N GLU A 234 -15.98 -6.29 11.00
CA GLU A 234 -15.05 -7.33 10.55
C GLU A 234 -13.73 -6.74 10.02
N TYR A 235 -13.74 -5.51 9.50
CA TYR A 235 -12.57 -4.80 9.00
C TYR A 235 -11.79 -4.12 10.15
N GLY A 236 -11.25 -4.95 11.04
CA GLY A 236 -10.35 -4.50 12.10
C GLY A 236 -9.08 -3.82 11.56
N ARG A 237 -8.35 -3.16 12.48
CA ARG A 237 -7.08 -2.43 12.23
C ARG A 237 -7.16 -1.21 11.28
N ALA A 238 -8.30 -0.94 10.65
CA ALA A 238 -8.52 0.30 9.90
C ALA A 238 -9.01 1.45 10.79
N ALA A 239 -8.37 2.62 10.66
CA ALA A 239 -8.90 3.91 11.09
C ALA A 239 -9.00 4.94 9.94
N GLY A 240 -8.17 4.81 8.90
CA GLY A 240 -8.23 5.64 7.69
C GLY A 240 -9.22 5.11 6.67
N GLY A 241 -8.90 3.97 6.07
CA GLY A 241 -9.79 3.25 5.15
C GLY A 241 -9.41 1.79 4.97
N VAL A 242 -10.29 1.05 4.30
CA VAL A 242 -10.14 -0.36 3.97
C VAL A 242 -9.95 -0.49 2.46
N VAL A 243 -8.88 -1.14 2.03
CA VAL A 243 -8.66 -1.54 0.63
C VAL A 243 -8.74 -3.06 0.55
N ASN A 244 -9.75 -3.58 -0.13
CA ASN A 244 -10.07 -4.99 -0.19
C ASN A 244 -10.05 -5.51 -1.63
N ALA A 245 -9.00 -6.26 -1.98
CA ALA A 245 -8.76 -6.76 -3.33
C ALA A 245 -9.05 -8.27 -3.45
N VAL A 246 -9.54 -8.67 -4.62
CA VAL A 246 -9.76 -10.06 -4.99
C VAL A 246 -8.96 -10.43 -6.24
N THR A 247 -8.36 -11.61 -6.21
CA THR A 247 -7.61 -12.15 -7.36
C THR A 247 -8.55 -12.77 -8.39
N LYS A 248 -8.11 -12.82 -9.65
CA LYS A 248 -8.79 -13.57 -10.71
C LYS A 248 -8.83 -15.06 -10.37
N SER A 249 -9.82 -15.73 -10.94
CA SER A 249 -10.07 -17.16 -10.80
C SER A 249 -10.18 -17.81 -12.18
N GLY A 250 -10.02 -19.13 -12.27
CA GLY A 250 -10.25 -19.85 -13.53
C GLY A 250 -11.74 -19.90 -13.90
N THR A 251 -12.01 -20.32 -15.15
CA THR A 251 -13.36 -20.42 -15.72
C THR A 251 -13.52 -21.77 -16.45
N ASN A 252 -14.69 -22.07 -17.01
CA ASN A 252 -14.88 -23.29 -17.83
C ASN A 252 -14.17 -23.26 -19.20
N GLU A 253 -13.50 -22.15 -19.55
CA GLU A 253 -12.75 -21.99 -20.80
C GLU A 253 -11.28 -21.69 -20.52
N PHE A 254 -10.39 -22.21 -21.35
CA PHE A 254 -8.97 -21.88 -21.28
C PHE A 254 -8.72 -20.49 -21.87
N HIS A 255 -8.23 -19.57 -21.04
CA HIS A 255 -7.88 -18.22 -21.46
C HIS A 255 -6.55 -17.79 -20.85
N GLY A 256 -5.88 -16.84 -21.49
CA GLY A 256 -4.65 -16.25 -20.99
C GLY A 256 -4.38 -14.87 -21.57
N SER A 257 -3.43 -14.18 -20.95
CA SER A 257 -2.89 -12.90 -21.42
C SER A 257 -1.36 -12.96 -21.41
N GLY A 258 -0.73 -12.24 -22.32
CA GLY A 258 0.71 -11.96 -22.30
C GLY A 258 0.93 -10.46 -22.47
N PHE A 259 1.90 -9.89 -21.77
CA PHE A 259 2.20 -8.47 -21.85
C PHE A 259 3.71 -8.19 -21.84
N TYR A 260 4.08 -7.09 -22.49
CA TYR A 260 5.42 -6.52 -22.45
C TYR A 260 5.30 -4.99 -22.53
N PHE A 261 5.78 -4.30 -21.50
CA PHE A 261 5.85 -2.84 -21.43
C PHE A 261 7.31 -2.40 -21.30
N LEU A 262 7.74 -1.48 -22.17
CA LEU A 262 9.05 -0.86 -22.14
C LEU A 262 8.91 0.65 -21.95
N ARG A 263 9.49 1.18 -20.87
CA ARG A 263 9.71 2.61 -20.65
C ARG A 263 11.21 2.86 -20.67
N ASP A 264 11.69 3.64 -21.63
CA ASP A 264 13.11 3.95 -21.83
C ASP A 264 13.34 5.47 -21.80
N ASN A 265 14.38 5.92 -21.10
CA ASN A 265 14.68 7.34 -20.95
C ASN A 265 14.99 8.06 -22.29
N LYS A 266 15.36 7.31 -23.34
CA LYS A 266 15.60 7.85 -24.69
C LYS A 266 14.36 8.53 -25.28
N TRP A 267 13.18 8.00 -25.00
CA TRP A 267 11.89 8.54 -25.48
C TRP A 267 11.29 9.60 -24.54
N GLY A 268 11.82 9.74 -23.32
CA GLY A 268 11.38 10.75 -22.36
C GLY A 268 12.06 12.11 -22.57
N ALA A 269 11.32 13.20 -22.36
CA ALA A 269 11.90 14.53 -22.21
C ALA A 269 12.84 14.60 -20.98
N THR A 270 13.86 15.45 -21.03
CA THR A 270 14.75 15.68 -19.88
C THR A 270 14.08 16.65 -18.90
N ASN A 271 14.14 16.35 -17.60
CA ASN A 271 13.65 17.26 -16.57
C ASN A 271 14.59 18.49 -16.46
N PRO A 272 14.10 19.74 -16.63
CA PRO A 272 14.93 20.94 -16.52
C PRO A 272 15.47 21.18 -15.11
N PHE A 273 14.76 20.71 -14.07
CA PHE A 273 15.16 20.85 -12.67
C PHE A 273 16.10 19.72 -12.20
N GLN A 274 16.37 18.72 -13.04
CA GLN A 274 17.26 17.62 -12.71
C GLN A 274 18.69 17.93 -13.14
N THR A 275 19.41 18.62 -12.27
CA THR A 275 20.82 19.00 -12.47
C THR A 275 21.72 18.44 -11.36
N GLN A 276 22.98 18.22 -11.68
CA GLN A 276 24.05 17.92 -10.72
C GLN A 276 25.14 18.98 -10.90
N THR A 277 25.76 19.44 -9.81
CA THR A 277 27.04 20.16 -9.93
C THR A 277 28.19 19.17 -9.88
N VAL A 278 29.10 19.26 -10.84
CA VAL A 278 30.31 18.44 -10.95
C VAL A 278 31.54 19.33 -11.03
N LEU A 279 32.68 18.83 -10.55
CA LEU A 279 33.96 19.50 -10.78
C LEU A 279 34.44 19.18 -12.20
N GLN A 280 34.53 20.20 -13.06
CA GLN A 280 35.11 20.10 -14.41
C GLN A 280 36.25 21.10 -14.52
N ASN A 281 37.45 20.62 -14.85
CA ASN A 281 38.66 21.43 -15.00
C ASN A 281 38.95 22.36 -13.80
N GLY A 282 38.63 21.90 -12.57
CA GLY A 282 38.78 22.69 -11.33
C GLY A 282 37.65 23.70 -11.06
N VAL A 283 36.62 23.77 -11.91
CA VAL A 283 35.46 24.66 -11.75
C VAL A 283 34.20 23.86 -11.43
N ASN A 284 33.39 24.37 -10.49
CA ASN A 284 32.08 23.80 -10.15
C ASN A 284 31.05 24.14 -11.25
N THR A 285 30.69 23.16 -12.07
CA THR A 285 29.80 23.31 -13.23
C THR A 285 28.48 22.57 -13.01
N GLN A 286 27.36 23.27 -13.15
CA GLN A 286 26.03 22.67 -13.09
C GLN A 286 25.69 22.01 -14.45
N VAL A 287 25.58 20.68 -14.48
CA VAL A 287 25.25 19.89 -15.66
C VAL A 287 23.84 19.30 -15.56
N GLN A 288 23.14 19.17 -16.69
CA GLN A 288 21.83 18.52 -16.71
C GLN A 288 21.97 17.00 -16.63
N LEU A 289 21.25 16.38 -15.71
CA LEU A 289 21.36 14.96 -15.40
C LEU A 289 20.16 14.20 -15.98
N LYS A 290 20.42 13.32 -16.97
CA LYS A 290 19.44 12.39 -17.54
C LYS A 290 19.84 10.93 -17.29
N PRO A 291 19.52 10.33 -16.12
CA PRO A 291 19.89 8.96 -15.81
C PRO A 291 19.25 7.97 -16.78
N ASN A 292 19.93 6.84 -17.03
CA ASN A 292 19.44 5.73 -17.86
C ASN A 292 18.37 4.91 -17.11
N ASP A 293 17.19 5.51 -16.88
CA ASP A 293 16.01 4.81 -16.37
C ASP A 293 15.34 4.04 -17.51
N ARG A 294 15.63 2.73 -17.58
CA ARG A 294 15.00 1.77 -18.49
C ARG A 294 14.27 0.72 -17.65
N ARG A 295 12.96 0.64 -17.84
CA ARG A 295 12.07 -0.31 -17.16
C ARG A 295 11.43 -1.24 -18.19
N GLN A 296 11.52 -2.53 -17.94
CA GLN A 296 10.84 -3.59 -18.68
C GLN A 296 9.92 -4.31 -17.69
N GLN A 297 8.64 -4.39 -18.01
CA GLN A 297 7.62 -5.12 -17.25
C GLN A 297 7.00 -6.15 -18.19
N PHE A 298 7.12 -7.44 -17.89
CA PHE A 298 6.66 -8.50 -18.77
C PHE A 298 6.13 -9.69 -17.98
N GLY A 299 5.26 -10.46 -18.61
CA GLY A 299 4.62 -11.59 -17.95
C GLY A 299 3.31 -11.96 -18.63
N GLY A 300 2.43 -12.60 -17.87
CA GLY A 300 1.16 -13.07 -18.36
C GLY A 300 0.30 -13.76 -17.31
N THR A 301 -0.87 -14.19 -17.76
CA THR A 301 -1.79 -15.02 -16.99
C THR A 301 -2.27 -16.20 -17.81
N VAL A 302 -2.63 -17.29 -17.14
CA VAL A 302 -3.38 -18.40 -17.73
C VAL A 302 -4.38 -18.92 -16.70
N GLY A 303 -5.58 -19.26 -17.14
CA GLY A 303 -6.60 -19.87 -16.29
C GLY A 303 -7.57 -20.70 -17.10
N GLY A 304 -8.32 -21.54 -16.42
CA GLY A 304 -9.28 -22.45 -17.02
C GLY A 304 -9.68 -23.58 -16.07
N PRO A 305 -10.34 -24.63 -16.58
CA PRO A 305 -10.71 -25.79 -15.80
C PRO A 305 -9.54 -26.78 -15.71
N ILE A 306 -9.38 -27.44 -14.56
CA ILE A 306 -8.53 -28.63 -14.45
C ILE A 306 -9.30 -29.84 -15.02
N GLU A 307 -10.58 -29.94 -14.70
CA GLU A 307 -11.53 -30.85 -15.35
C GLU A 307 -12.76 -30.03 -15.80
N LYS A 308 -13.07 -30.02 -17.10
CA LYS A 308 -14.11 -29.15 -17.68
C LYS A 308 -15.53 -29.51 -17.19
N ASP A 309 -16.35 -28.49 -16.94
CA ASP A 309 -17.72 -28.57 -16.39
C ASP A 309 -17.82 -29.32 -15.04
N LYS A 310 -16.65 -29.60 -14.45
CA LYS A 310 -16.48 -29.99 -13.06
C LYS A 310 -15.85 -28.83 -12.30
N VAL A 311 -15.88 -29.00 -11.00
CA VAL A 311 -15.78 -27.93 -10.01
C VAL A 311 -14.36 -27.43 -9.70
N PHE A 312 -13.37 -27.77 -10.52
CA PHE A 312 -11.95 -27.46 -10.30
C PHE A 312 -11.43 -26.45 -11.33
N PHE A 313 -11.13 -25.24 -10.87
CA PHE A 313 -10.58 -24.16 -11.69
C PHE A 313 -9.18 -23.78 -11.22
N PHE A 314 -8.28 -23.46 -12.15
CA PHE A 314 -6.97 -22.91 -11.83
C PHE A 314 -6.80 -21.53 -12.45
N PHE A 315 -6.00 -20.71 -11.79
CA PHE A 315 -5.47 -19.46 -12.32
C PHE A 315 -3.99 -19.34 -11.95
N PHE A 316 -3.19 -18.81 -12.84
CA PHE A 316 -1.76 -18.57 -12.65
C PHE A 316 -1.38 -17.21 -13.23
N SER A 317 -0.68 -16.40 -12.46
CA SER A 317 -0.07 -15.15 -12.91
C SER A 317 1.45 -15.17 -12.68
N TYR A 318 2.17 -14.68 -13.68
CA TYR A 318 3.59 -14.39 -13.61
C TYR A 318 3.84 -12.95 -14.08
N ASP A 319 4.62 -12.18 -13.32
CA ASP A 319 4.93 -10.78 -13.63
C ASP A 319 6.37 -10.49 -13.18
N GLN A 320 7.23 -10.08 -14.11
CA GLN A 320 8.60 -9.64 -13.82
C GLN A 320 8.80 -8.19 -14.23
N GLN A 321 9.38 -7.39 -13.33
CA GLN A 321 9.90 -6.06 -13.62
C GLN A 321 11.42 -6.02 -13.47
N ALA A 322 12.11 -5.85 -14.60
CA ALA A 322 13.53 -5.50 -14.62
C ALA A 322 13.68 -3.99 -14.86
N ARG A 323 14.25 -3.26 -13.89
CA ARG A 323 14.53 -1.82 -13.99
C ARG A 323 16.02 -1.54 -13.80
N LYS A 324 16.62 -0.82 -14.74
CA LYS A 324 17.90 -0.12 -14.58
C LYS A 324 17.58 1.35 -14.33
N PHE A 325 18.05 1.93 -13.23
CA PHE A 325 17.69 3.29 -12.83
C PHE A 325 18.81 3.91 -11.98
N PRO A 326 19.99 4.15 -12.59
CA PRO A 326 21.20 4.50 -11.87
C PRO A 326 21.03 5.77 -11.03
N GLY A 327 21.70 5.76 -9.89
CA GLY A 327 21.75 6.88 -8.95
C GLY A 327 22.96 7.78 -9.19
N VAL A 328 23.04 8.87 -8.43
CA VAL A 328 24.18 9.79 -8.42
C VAL A 328 24.53 10.18 -6.98
N ALA A 329 25.70 9.76 -6.52
CA ALA A 329 26.34 10.27 -5.31
C ALA A 329 26.87 11.68 -5.60
N ALA A 330 26.39 12.70 -4.88
CA ALA A 330 26.83 14.09 -5.03
C ALA A 330 26.80 14.86 -3.71
N PRO A 331 27.75 15.76 -3.46
CA PRO A 331 27.77 16.59 -2.24
C PRO A 331 26.57 17.54 -2.18
N SER A 332 26.02 17.76 -0.99
CA SER A 332 24.92 18.73 -0.82
C SER A 332 25.37 20.20 -0.94
N ASN A 333 26.67 20.47 -0.75
CA ASN A 333 27.30 21.74 -1.09
C ASN A 333 28.58 21.48 -1.92
N PRO A 334 28.47 21.39 -3.25
CA PRO A 334 29.60 21.22 -4.17
C PRO A 334 30.66 22.33 -4.04
N GLY A 335 30.23 23.56 -3.72
CA GLY A 335 31.11 24.71 -3.54
C GLY A 335 32.09 24.55 -2.38
N ALA A 336 31.62 23.98 -1.26
CA ALA A 336 32.47 23.67 -0.11
C ALA A 336 33.22 22.33 -0.27
N PHE A 337 32.59 21.32 -0.88
CA PHE A 337 33.16 19.98 -1.00
C PHE A 337 34.35 19.90 -1.97
N PHE A 338 34.31 20.66 -3.06
CA PHE A 338 35.40 20.74 -4.04
C PHE A 338 36.28 21.99 -3.86
N ALA A 339 36.27 22.62 -2.68
CA ALA A 339 37.14 23.74 -2.37
C ALA A 339 38.61 23.29 -2.25
N GLY A 340 39.54 24.07 -2.81
CA GLY A 340 40.97 23.86 -2.60
C GLY A 340 41.41 24.29 -1.20
N PHE A 341 42.39 23.60 -0.62
CA PHE A 341 42.89 23.86 0.73
C PHE A 341 43.40 25.29 0.90
N THR A 342 42.92 25.97 1.94
CA THR A 342 43.38 27.31 2.32
C THR A 342 44.84 27.30 2.80
N ALA A 343 45.48 28.47 2.80
CA ALA A 343 46.86 28.59 3.30
C ALA A 343 47.03 28.14 4.77
N ALA A 344 45.99 28.29 5.60
CA ALA A 344 45.99 27.82 6.99
C ALA A 344 45.93 26.29 7.09
N GLU A 345 45.16 25.63 6.23
CA GLU A 345 45.10 24.17 6.15
C GLU A 345 46.42 23.60 5.60
N GLN A 346 46.99 24.20 4.55
CA GLN A 346 48.30 23.81 4.01
C GLN A 346 49.42 23.95 5.06
N ALA A 347 49.43 25.04 5.84
CA ALA A 347 50.35 25.19 6.97
C ALA A 347 50.13 24.12 8.06
N THR A 348 48.87 23.75 8.33
CA THR A 348 48.52 22.69 9.30
C THR A 348 48.94 21.30 8.79
N PHE A 349 48.83 21.02 7.50
CA PHE A 349 49.33 19.79 6.88
C PHE A 349 50.86 19.70 6.95
N ALA A 350 51.57 20.79 6.64
CA ALA A 350 53.03 20.88 6.77
C ALA A 350 53.51 20.62 8.21
N GLN A 351 52.84 21.22 9.21
CA GLN A 351 53.12 20.96 10.64
C GLN A 351 52.89 19.50 11.06
N ARG A 352 52.03 18.77 10.34
CA ARG A 352 51.73 17.34 10.57
C ARG A 352 52.55 16.40 9.68
N GLY A 353 53.49 16.92 8.88
CA GLY A 353 54.29 16.14 7.94
C GLY A 353 53.52 15.60 6.73
N ILE A 354 52.30 16.07 6.47
CA ILE A 354 51.42 15.60 5.40
C ILE A 354 51.81 16.29 4.09
N ASN A 355 52.46 15.56 3.20
CA ASN A 355 53.01 16.07 1.95
C ASN A 355 51.95 16.24 0.84
N ALA A 356 52.31 16.91 -0.26
CA ALA A 356 51.40 17.20 -1.37
C ALA A 356 50.85 15.95 -2.08
N ALA A 357 51.57 14.83 -2.10
CA ALA A 357 51.04 13.57 -2.65
C ALA A 357 49.91 13.03 -1.77
N GLN A 358 50.12 12.97 -0.45
CA GLN A 358 49.09 12.54 0.51
C GLN A 358 47.85 13.45 0.50
N GLN A 359 48.02 14.76 0.25
CA GLN A 359 46.92 15.70 0.06
C GLN A 359 46.13 15.41 -1.24
N ASN A 360 46.82 15.09 -2.34
CA ASN A 360 46.20 14.69 -3.60
C ASN A 360 45.51 13.32 -3.50
N ASP A 361 46.11 12.34 -2.82
CA ASP A 361 45.53 11.02 -2.57
C ASP A 361 44.21 11.15 -1.77
N GLY A 362 44.22 12.00 -0.73
CA GLY A 362 43.02 12.32 0.04
C GLY A 362 41.93 12.97 -0.81
N LEU A 363 42.28 13.94 -1.66
CA LEU A 363 41.34 14.59 -2.59
C LEU A 363 40.80 13.61 -3.65
N ALA A 364 41.63 12.71 -4.17
CA ALA A 364 41.22 11.67 -5.10
C ALA A 364 40.24 10.68 -4.47
N PHE A 365 40.47 10.29 -3.20
CA PHE A 365 39.49 9.53 -2.42
C PHE A 365 38.17 10.30 -2.24
N LEU A 366 38.21 11.60 -1.92
CA LEU A 366 36.99 12.41 -1.79
C LEU A 366 36.19 12.47 -3.10
N GLN A 367 36.89 12.58 -4.24
CA GLN A 367 36.25 12.55 -5.57
C GLN A 367 35.64 11.17 -5.87
N GLY A 368 36.32 10.08 -5.50
CA GLY A 368 35.85 8.70 -5.67
C GLY A 368 34.57 8.34 -4.89
N LEU A 369 34.28 9.06 -3.80
CA LEU A 369 32.98 8.97 -3.09
C LEU A 369 31.80 9.52 -3.92
N THR A 370 32.04 10.21 -5.03
CA THR A 370 31.01 10.85 -5.87
C THR A 370 30.94 10.21 -7.26
N GLY A 371 29.77 10.26 -7.89
CA GLY A 371 29.58 9.74 -9.26
C GLY A 371 28.31 8.92 -9.46
N VAL A 372 28.25 8.21 -10.60
CA VAL A 372 27.07 7.44 -11.00
C VAL A 372 27.09 6.06 -10.34
N VAL A 373 26.05 5.76 -9.56
CA VAL A 373 25.89 4.47 -8.88
C VAL A 373 25.03 3.53 -9.74
N PRO A 374 25.50 2.31 -10.08
CA PRO A 374 24.82 1.38 -10.98
C PRO A 374 23.63 0.66 -10.31
N ARG A 375 22.62 1.43 -9.87
CA ARG A 375 21.41 0.90 -9.26
C ARG A 375 20.50 0.19 -10.27
N THR A 376 20.08 -1.02 -9.90
CA THR A 376 19.12 -1.86 -10.62
C THR A 376 18.07 -2.39 -9.65
N GLY A 377 16.98 -2.94 -10.17
CA GLY A 377 15.91 -3.55 -9.38
C GLY A 377 15.18 -4.58 -10.21
N ASP A 378 15.19 -5.82 -9.75
CA ASP A 378 14.49 -6.95 -10.35
C ASP A 378 13.40 -7.44 -9.39
N GLN A 379 12.14 -7.40 -9.84
CA GLN A 379 11.00 -7.93 -9.12
C GLN A 379 10.41 -9.11 -9.90
N THR A 380 10.26 -10.27 -9.28
CA THR A 380 9.48 -11.39 -9.80
C THR A 380 8.30 -11.68 -8.88
N LEU A 381 7.12 -11.81 -9.46
CA LEU A 381 5.88 -12.25 -8.81
C LEU A 381 5.35 -13.52 -9.47
N VAL A 382 4.91 -14.46 -8.63
CA VAL A 382 4.26 -15.71 -9.07
C VAL A 382 3.06 -15.96 -8.17
N LEU A 383 1.87 -16.06 -8.77
CA LEU A 383 0.61 -16.26 -8.07
C LEU A 383 -0.22 -17.39 -8.71
N PRO A 384 -0.06 -18.65 -8.26
CA PRO A 384 -1.04 -19.70 -8.49
C PRO A 384 -2.25 -19.56 -7.55
N LYS A 385 -3.42 -19.89 -8.08
CA LYS A 385 -4.69 -20.03 -7.37
C LYS A 385 -5.44 -21.27 -7.86
N ILE A 386 -6.11 -21.96 -6.95
CA ILE A 386 -7.04 -23.05 -7.24
C ILE A 386 -8.37 -22.74 -6.55
N ASP A 387 -9.47 -22.79 -7.31
CA ASP A 387 -10.83 -22.65 -6.82
C ASP A 387 -11.58 -23.97 -7.04
N TRP A 388 -12.04 -24.61 -5.96
CA TRP A 388 -12.68 -25.92 -5.96
C TRP A 388 -14.07 -25.88 -5.30
N ARG A 389 -15.15 -25.94 -6.09
CA ARG A 389 -16.53 -26.05 -5.59
C ARG A 389 -16.91 -27.50 -5.25
N LEU A 390 -16.32 -28.07 -4.21
CA LEU A 390 -16.56 -29.42 -3.67
C LEU A 390 -17.97 -30.00 -3.92
N ASN A 391 -19.04 -29.21 -3.69
CA ASN A 391 -20.38 -29.46 -4.23
C ASN A 391 -21.15 -28.11 -4.34
N ASN A 392 -22.48 -28.15 -4.55
CA ASN A 392 -23.30 -26.93 -4.61
C ASN A 392 -23.24 -26.08 -3.33
N SER A 393 -23.06 -26.73 -2.17
CA SER A 393 -23.05 -26.14 -0.82
C SER A 393 -21.66 -25.87 -0.26
N HIS A 394 -20.59 -26.39 -0.87
CA HIS A 394 -19.23 -26.37 -0.32
C HIS A 394 -18.22 -25.90 -1.37
N SER A 395 -17.37 -24.94 -1.01
CA SER A 395 -16.28 -24.47 -1.85
C SER A 395 -14.99 -24.26 -1.04
N LEU A 396 -13.85 -24.40 -1.72
CA LEU A 396 -12.51 -24.18 -1.21
C LEU A 396 -11.72 -23.36 -2.23
N ALA A 397 -11.28 -22.17 -1.85
CA ALA A 397 -10.34 -21.35 -2.63
C ALA A 397 -8.97 -21.35 -1.94
N VAL A 398 -7.90 -21.52 -2.71
CA VAL A 398 -6.52 -21.46 -2.22
C VAL A 398 -5.68 -20.60 -3.15
N THR A 399 -5.18 -19.47 -2.64
CA THR A 399 -4.25 -18.58 -3.33
C THR A 399 -2.87 -18.64 -2.65
N TYR A 400 -1.78 -18.69 -3.42
CA TYR A 400 -0.42 -18.46 -2.92
C TYR A 400 0.24 -17.37 -3.77
N ASN A 401 0.90 -16.40 -3.12
CA ASN A 401 1.67 -15.35 -3.79
C ASN A 401 3.14 -15.39 -3.33
N ARG A 402 4.04 -15.36 -4.31
CA ARG A 402 5.49 -15.36 -4.13
C ARG A 402 6.08 -14.08 -4.72
N LEU A 403 6.53 -13.19 -3.85
CA LEU A 403 7.24 -11.96 -4.19
C LEU A 403 8.74 -12.16 -3.99
N ARG A 404 9.55 -11.85 -5.00
CA ARG A 404 11.00 -11.71 -4.89
C ARG A 404 11.42 -10.37 -5.46
N TRP A 405 12.12 -9.57 -4.67
CA TRP A 405 12.70 -8.28 -5.06
C TRP A 405 14.18 -8.28 -4.71
N ASN A 406 15.01 -7.84 -5.65
CA ASN A 406 16.45 -7.64 -5.46
C ASN A 406 16.85 -6.32 -6.11
N SER A 407 17.38 -5.39 -5.32
CA SER A 407 17.66 -4.01 -5.73
C SER A 407 19.06 -3.60 -5.27
N PRO A 408 20.09 -3.95 -6.08
CA PRO A 408 21.45 -3.49 -5.84
C PRO A 408 21.53 -1.96 -5.84
N ALA A 409 22.14 -1.40 -4.78
CA ALA A 409 22.12 0.04 -4.48
C ALA A 409 20.70 0.64 -4.27
N GLY A 410 19.73 -0.20 -3.91
CA GLY A 410 18.30 0.12 -3.87
C GLY A 410 17.76 0.82 -2.62
N VAL A 411 18.49 0.86 -1.49
CA VAL A 411 17.92 1.41 -0.24
C VAL A 411 17.62 2.90 -0.37
N GLN A 412 18.49 3.64 -1.07
CA GLN A 412 18.22 5.02 -1.49
C GLN A 412 17.37 5.02 -2.78
N THR A 413 16.18 5.61 -2.71
CA THR A 413 15.20 5.61 -3.83
C THR A 413 15.28 6.83 -4.73
N ALA A 414 15.88 7.94 -4.27
CA ALA A 414 16.04 9.17 -5.04
C ALA A 414 17.00 9.01 -6.25
N ALA A 415 17.02 9.98 -7.15
CA ALA A 415 17.95 9.99 -8.29
C ALA A 415 19.35 10.52 -7.92
N VAL A 416 19.42 11.45 -6.97
CA VAL A 416 20.64 12.06 -6.43
C VAL A 416 20.55 12.03 -4.90
N VAL A 417 21.63 11.72 -4.19
CA VAL A 417 21.71 11.82 -2.71
C VAL A 417 23.10 12.26 -2.24
N ASN A 418 23.15 12.86 -1.04
CA ASN A 418 24.35 13.20 -0.28
C ASN A 418 24.96 11.97 0.44
N ARG A 419 25.16 10.88 -0.29
CA ARG A 419 25.79 9.64 0.18
C ARG A 419 26.98 9.32 -0.70
N GLY A 420 28.02 8.72 -0.13
CA GLY A 420 29.06 8.06 -0.93
C GLY A 420 28.47 6.96 -1.81
N VAL A 421 29.18 6.56 -2.88
CA VAL A 421 28.70 5.60 -3.88
C VAL A 421 28.38 4.21 -3.28
N GLU A 422 29.15 3.79 -2.29
CA GLU A 422 28.96 2.59 -1.46
C GLU A 422 27.80 2.70 -0.46
N SER A 423 27.48 3.91 0.00
CA SER A 423 26.48 4.20 1.03
C SER A 423 25.04 4.14 0.52
N TRP A 424 24.84 3.70 -0.72
CA TRP A 424 23.51 3.49 -1.31
C TRP A 424 22.78 2.27 -0.75
N GLY A 425 23.53 1.26 -0.29
CA GLY A 425 23.00 0.04 0.34
C GLY A 425 22.20 -0.88 -0.58
N ASN A 426 22.31 -2.18 -0.38
CA ASN A 426 21.52 -3.19 -1.09
C ASN A 426 20.18 -3.41 -0.38
N ASP A 427 19.09 -3.49 -1.17
CA ASP A 427 17.71 -3.68 -0.69
C ASP A 427 17.13 -4.93 -1.35
N GLY A 428 16.53 -5.84 -0.57
CA GLY A 428 15.93 -7.05 -1.10
C GLY A 428 14.76 -7.51 -0.24
N VAL A 429 13.72 -8.05 -0.87
CA VAL A 429 12.49 -8.48 -0.18
C VAL A 429 12.08 -9.87 -0.65
N ARG A 430 11.69 -10.72 0.29
CA ARG A 430 11.12 -12.04 0.03
C ARG A 430 9.78 -12.16 0.77
N GLY A 431 8.71 -11.87 0.06
CA GLY A 431 7.34 -12.10 0.53
C GLY A 431 6.84 -13.47 0.06
N ASP A 432 6.22 -14.22 0.97
CA ASP A 432 5.50 -15.45 0.67
C ASP A 432 4.23 -15.46 1.52
N TRP A 433 3.05 -15.49 0.91
CA TRP A 433 1.79 -15.67 1.64
C TRP A 433 0.84 -16.62 0.92
N ALA A 434 0.04 -17.34 1.69
CA ALA A 434 -1.03 -18.20 1.19
C ALA A 434 -2.31 -17.96 1.99
N THR A 435 -3.44 -17.87 1.30
CA THR A 435 -4.79 -17.88 1.86
C THR A 435 -5.50 -19.16 1.47
N ALA A 436 -6.24 -19.74 2.40
CA ALA A 436 -7.17 -20.84 2.16
C ALA A 436 -8.52 -20.46 2.76
N ARG A 437 -9.58 -20.50 1.95
CA ARG A 437 -10.93 -20.09 2.32
C ARG A 437 -11.90 -21.22 2.00
N PHE A 438 -12.50 -21.80 3.03
CA PHE A 438 -13.53 -22.85 2.90
C PHE A 438 -14.89 -22.27 3.27
N SER A 439 -15.85 -22.31 2.33
CA SER A 439 -17.21 -21.80 2.52
C SER A 439 -18.22 -22.93 2.43
N SER A 440 -19.18 -22.96 3.35
CA SER A 440 -20.09 -24.09 3.58
C SER A 440 -21.49 -23.63 3.96
N THR A 441 -22.41 -23.68 3.00
CA THR A 441 -23.85 -23.46 3.17
C THR A 441 -24.50 -24.72 3.72
N LEU A 442 -24.81 -24.73 5.02
CA LEU A 442 -25.43 -25.87 5.74
C LEU A 442 -26.96 -25.92 5.58
N GLY A 443 -27.56 -24.89 5.00
CA GLY A 443 -28.97 -24.82 4.65
C GLY A 443 -29.36 -23.40 4.22
N SER A 444 -30.63 -23.19 3.82
CA SER A 444 -31.14 -21.92 3.29
C SER A 444 -31.10 -20.70 4.24
N ARG A 445 -30.63 -20.89 5.48
CA ARG A 445 -30.46 -19.84 6.50
C ARG A 445 -29.12 -19.89 7.24
N MET A 446 -28.21 -20.80 6.88
CA MET A 446 -26.92 -20.95 7.54
C MET A 446 -25.80 -21.20 6.54
N THR A 447 -24.82 -20.31 6.54
CA THR A 447 -23.53 -20.52 5.89
C THR A 447 -22.42 -20.26 6.88
N ASN A 448 -21.32 -20.99 6.73
CA ASN A 448 -20.10 -20.81 7.52
C ASN A 448 -18.95 -20.55 6.56
N GLU A 449 -18.02 -19.69 6.93
CA GLU A 449 -16.77 -19.48 6.20
C GLU A 449 -15.59 -19.61 7.16
N VAL A 450 -14.59 -20.39 6.77
CA VAL A 450 -13.34 -20.59 7.51
C VAL A 450 -12.20 -20.07 6.64
N ARG A 451 -11.57 -18.98 7.07
CA ARG A 451 -10.35 -18.44 6.47
C ARG A 451 -9.13 -18.82 7.29
N PHE A 452 -8.12 -19.36 6.62
CA PHE A 452 -6.76 -19.52 7.13
C PHE A 452 -5.80 -18.71 6.27
N GLN A 453 -4.84 -18.04 6.91
CA GLN A 453 -3.75 -17.36 6.21
C GLN A 453 -2.42 -17.73 6.85
N TRP A 454 -1.44 -18.02 6.01
CA TRP A 454 -0.02 -18.06 6.37
C TRP A 454 0.71 -16.97 5.59
N GLY A 455 1.66 -16.29 6.22
CA GLY A 455 2.44 -15.24 5.57
C GLY A 455 3.78 -15.00 6.24
N ARG A 456 4.81 -14.80 5.42
CA ARG A 456 6.15 -14.37 5.80
C ARG A 456 6.56 -13.21 4.91
N ASP A 457 7.21 -12.23 5.52
CA ASP A 457 7.74 -11.06 4.85
C ASP A 457 9.15 -10.84 5.40
N PHE A 458 10.15 -10.91 4.54
CA PHE A 458 11.56 -10.78 4.91
C PHE A 458 12.20 -9.65 4.11
N GLU A 459 12.42 -8.52 4.78
CA GLU A 459 13.24 -7.42 4.29
C GLU A 459 14.72 -7.68 4.62
N PHE A 460 15.60 -7.49 3.65
CA PHE A 460 17.05 -7.62 3.78
C PHE A 460 17.69 -6.31 3.32
N GLN A 461 18.50 -5.71 4.19
CA GLN A 461 19.28 -4.51 3.86
C GLN A 461 20.73 -4.70 4.29
N SER A 462 21.68 -4.36 3.41
CA SER A 462 23.12 -4.45 3.68
C SER A 462 23.89 -3.27 3.08
N SER A 463 25.14 -3.08 3.50
CA SER A 463 26.05 -2.16 2.79
C SER A 463 26.35 -2.68 1.38
N GLN A 464 27.01 -1.83 0.58
CA GLN A 464 27.86 -2.32 -0.50
C GLN A 464 29.18 -2.88 0.07
N ASP A 465 30.00 -3.44 -0.81
CA ASP A 465 31.41 -3.69 -0.55
C ASP A 465 32.20 -2.36 -0.50
N PRO A 466 33.31 -2.29 0.27
CA PRO A 466 34.09 -1.06 0.44
C PRO A 466 34.82 -0.62 -0.83
N LEU A 467 34.96 0.70 -1.00
CA LEU A 467 35.93 1.28 -1.93
C LEU A 467 37.37 1.06 -1.42
N PRO A 468 38.37 0.99 -2.32
CA PRO A 468 39.77 1.04 -1.94
C PRO A 468 40.08 2.31 -1.12
N GLY A 469 40.59 2.13 0.09
CA GLY A 469 40.93 3.22 1.02
C GLY A 469 39.86 3.55 2.06
N GLU A 470 38.65 2.97 1.99
CA GLU A 470 37.65 3.16 3.05
C GLU A 470 38.03 2.48 4.37
N PRO A 471 37.71 3.08 5.53
CA PRO A 471 37.76 2.40 6.81
C PRO A 471 36.62 1.36 6.89
N VAL A 472 36.94 0.11 7.24
CA VAL A 472 35.94 -0.95 7.48
C VAL A 472 35.81 -1.28 8.96
N SER A 473 34.63 -1.76 9.36
CA SER A 473 34.44 -2.34 10.69
C SER A 473 35.27 -3.63 10.87
N ALA A 474 35.44 -4.06 12.12
CA ALA A 474 35.95 -5.40 12.46
C ALA A 474 35.09 -6.57 11.93
N SER A 475 33.93 -6.26 11.30
CA SER A 475 33.05 -7.20 10.61
C SER A 475 33.03 -6.99 9.08
N GLY A 476 34.02 -6.28 8.52
CA GLY A 476 34.20 -6.10 7.08
C GLY A 476 33.15 -5.20 6.40
N ARG A 477 32.37 -4.43 7.16
CA ARG A 477 31.31 -3.56 6.64
C ARG A 477 31.78 -2.11 6.59
N THR A 478 31.37 -1.37 5.56
CA THR A 478 31.58 0.08 5.50
C THR A 478 30.75 0.81 6.56
N PRO A 479 31.26 1.92 7.13
CA PRO A 479 30.40 2.97 7.66
C PRO A 479 29.62 3.61 6.50
N ALA A 480 28.46 4.19 6.78
CA ALA A 480 27.83 5.05 5.81
C ALA A 480 28.53 6.42 5.80
N VAL A 481 28.92 6.84 4.61
CA VAL A 481 29.51 8.13 4.28
C VAL A 481 28.39 9.11 3.90
N ASP A 482 28.21 10.15 4.70
CA ASP A 482 27.34 11.29 4.37
C ASP A 482 28.18 12.44 3.83
N ILE A 483 27.77 12.99 2.68
CA ILE A 483 28.44 14.10 1.99
C ILE A 483 27.63 15.40 2.17
N SER A 484 27.33 15.72 3.43
CA SER A 484 26.57 16.92 3.84
C SER A 484 27.50 18.11 4.03
N GLY A 485 27.45 19.02 3.06
CA GLY A 485 28.44 20.08 2.85
C GLY A 485 28.38 21.30 3.78
N THR A 486 28.21 21.05 5.08
CA THR A 486 28.49 22.00 6.18
C THR A 486 29.55 21.46 7.14
N GLY A 487 29.84 20.15 7.11
CA GLY A 487 30.91 19.50 7.88
C GLY A 487 31.88 18.67 7.03
N GLY A 488 31.84 18.82 5.70
CA GLY A 488 32.63 18.02 4.76
C GLY A 488 32.04 16.62 4.57
N ILE A 489 32.57 15.65 5.30
CA ILE A 489 32.17 14.24 5.28
C ILE A 489 31.94 13.77 6.71
N SER A 490 30.89 12.98 6.94
CA SER A 490 30.75 12.22 8.19
C SER A 490 30.64 10.72 7.91
N PHE A 491 31.42 9.95 8.68
CA PHE A 491 31.35 8.49 8.73
C PHE A 491 30.45 8.09 9.89
N GLY A 492 29.44 7.26 9.62
CA GLY A 492 28.48 6.81 10.64
C GLY A 492 28.04 5.37 10.47
N LYS A 493 27.19 4.88 11.39
CA LYS A 493 26.45 3.63 11.14
C LYS A 493 25.42 3.88 10.03
N PRO A 494 25.25 2.96 9.05
CA PRO A 494 24.20 3.08 8.06
C PRO A 494 22.81 3.31 8.67
N ASN A 495 22.01 4.18 8.03
CA ASN A 495 20.65 4.52 8.46
C ASN A 495 19.60 3.45 8.11
N PHE A 496 20.06 2.29 7.64
CA PHE A 496 19.25 1.12 7.30
C PHE A 496 19.59 -0.09 8.18
N LEU A 497 18.63 -1.00 8.32
CA LEU A 497 18.73 -2.15 9.23
C LEU A 497 19.66 -3.21 8.62
N ALA A 498 20.96 -3.08 8.88
CA ALA A 498 22.01 -3.98 8.41
C ALA A 498 21.92 -5.38 9.07
N ALA A 499 20.90 -6.14 8.68
CA ALA A 499 20.59 -7.47 9.21
C ALA A 499 21.80 -8.42 9.12
N PRO A 500 21.90 -9.41 10.02
CA PRO A 500 22.80 -10.54 9.78
C PRO A 500 22.29 -11.30 8.55
N ILE A 501 23.19 -11.60 7.61
CA ILE A 501 22.89 -12.61 6.59
C ILE A 501 22.77 -13.94 7.34
N LEU A 502 21.56 -14.49 7.39
CA LEU A 502 21.36 -15.89 7.79
C LEU A 502 21.96 -16.77 6.69
N THR A 503 23.25 -17.08 6.86
CA THR A 503 23.91 -18.16 6.13
C THR A 503 23.21 -19.49 6.45
N SER A 504 23.45 -20.52 5.66
CA SER A 504 22.72 -21.80 5.78
C SER A 504 23.07 -22.63 7.03
N ALA A 505 23.87 -22.09 7.95
CA ALA A 505 24.01 -22.63 9.31
C ALA A 505 22.87 -22.08 10.19
N GLY A 506 22.03 -22.98 10.72
CA GLY A 506 20.99 -22.60 11.67
C GLY A 506 21.56 -21.97 12.95
N PRO A 507 20.76 -21.20 13.72
CA PRO A 507 21.24 -20.52 14.91
C PRO A 507 21.67 -21.52 15.98
N THR A 508 22.99 -21.66 16.18
CA THR A 508 23.54 -22.22 17.41
C THR A 508 23.10 -21.34 18.57
N LEU A 509 22.33 -21.92 19.48
CA LEU A 509 21.89 -21.26 20.71
C LEU A 509 23.12 -20.91 21.56
N ALA A 510 23.52 -19.65 21.52
CA ALA A 510 24.47 -19.10 22.48
C ALA A 510 23.85 -19.20 23.88
N THR A 511 24.47 -19.99 24.75
CA THR A 511 24.07 -20.07 26.15
C THR A 511 24.25 -18.71 26.82
N PRO A 512 23.32 -18.29 27.70
CA PRO A 512 23.43 -16.99 28.36
C PRO A 512 24.66 -16.97 29.28
N SER A 513 25.58 -16.04 29.02
CA SER A 513 26.68 -15.73 29.93
C SER A 513 26.12 -15.26 31.28
N PRO A 514 26.64 -15.73 32.43
CA PRO A 514 26.14 -15.33 33.74
C PRO A 514 26.33 -13.82 33.97
N SER A 515 25.25 -13.14 34.37
CA SER A 515 25.27 -11.72 34.69
C SER A 515 26.19 -11.40 35.88
N PRO A 516 26.97 -10.31 35.86
CA PRO A 516 27.81 -9.91 36.99
C PRO A 516 26.96 -9.58 38.23
N PRO A 517 27.52 -9.77 39.46
CA PRO A 517 26.76 -9.58 40.69
C PRO A 517 26.42 -8.11 40.95
N VAL A 518 25.21 -7.86 41.47
CA VAL A 518 24.74 -6.54 41.88
C VAL A 518 25.41 -6.13 43.20
N PRO A 519 26.01 -4.92 43.32
CA PRO A 519 26.63 -4.47 44.56
C PRO A 519 25.58 -4.17 45.64
N THR A 520 25.63 -4.92 46.75
CA THR A 520 24.77 -4.74 47.92
C THR A 520 25.23 -3.55 48.76
N TRP A 521 24.38 -2.51 48.86
CA TRP A 521 24.64 -1.37 49.73
C TRP A 521 24.36 -1.71 51.20
N SER A 522 25.38 -2.16 51.93
CA SER A 522 25.33 -2.36 53.38
C SER A 522 25.42 -1.02 54.12
N ARG A 523 24.43 -0.74 54.98
CA ARG A 523 24.34 0.51 55.74
C ARG A 523 25.19 0.42 57.01
N SER A 524 26.29 1.17 57.09
CA SER A 524 27.15 1.26 58.28
C SER A 524 27.25 2.69 58.81
N VAL A 525 27.34 2.85 60.13
CA VAL A 525 27.41 4.15 60.82
C VAL A 525 28.39 4.05 62.00
N ARG A 526 29.43 4.89 61.97
CA ARG A 526 30.28 5.42 63.09
C ARG A 526 31.34 6.34 62.45
N THR A 527 31.29 7.66 62.59
CA THR A 527 31.66 8.56 63.72
C THR A 527 33.18 8.78 63.94
N SER A 528 33.64 9.99 63.61
CA SER A 528 34.79 10.73 64.19
C SER A 528 36.21 10.13 64.02
N ALA A 529 37.32 10.89 64.05
CA ALA A 529 37.52 12.29 64.47
C ALA A 529 38.72 12.99 63.78
N ALA A 530 38.88 14.29 64.07
CA ALA A 530 40.12 15.09 64.10
C ALA A 530 40.78 15.60 62.78
N SER A 531 40.90 16.94 62.73
CA SER A 531 41.78 17.78 61.89
C SER A 531 43.14 18.02 62.65
N PRO A 532 43.97 19.09 62.48
CA PRO A 532 43.94 20.31 61.64
C PRO A 532 45.24 20.51 60.79
N THR A 533 45.38 21.51 59.89
CA THR A 533 45.67 22.94 60.20
C THR A 533 45.36 23.92 59.05
N CYS A 534 45.08 25.19 59.45
CA CYS A 534 45.21 26.50 58.80
C CYS A 534 45.39 26.64 57.27
N SER A 535 44.79 27.63 56.58
CA SER A 535 43.86 28.73 56.95
C SER A 535 43.23 29.30 55.64
N THR A 536 42.43 30.36 55.52
CA THR A 536 42.09 31.54 56.37
C THR A 536 40.59 31.92 56.20
N ALA A 537 40.14 32.94 56.94
CA ALA A 537 38.77 33.46 56.95
C ALA A 537 38.35 34.22 55.66
N CYS A 538 37.08 34.30 55.22
CA CYS A 538 35.80 34.68 55.89
C CYS A 538 35.65 36.21 56.08
N SER A 539 34.48 36.85 56.28
CA SER A 539 33.08 36.42 56.56
C SER A 539 32.11 37.56 56.11
N ARG A 540 30.77 37.50 56.01
CA ARG A 540 29.62 36.59 56.31
C ARG A 540 28.44 37.13 55.42
N LYS A 541 27.10 37.03 55.59
CA LYS A 541 25.98 36.47 56.42
C LYS A 541 24.73 36.71 55.50
N ALA A 542 23.59 36.02 55.42
CA ALA A 542 22.98 34.75 55.86
C ALA A 542 21.80 34.46 54.86
N GLY A 543 20.89 33.48 54.95
CA GLY A 543 20.61 32.41 55.92
C GLY A 543 19.31 31.63 55.57
N SER A 544 19.03 30.56 56.32
CA SER A 544 17.75 29.83 56.51
C SER A 544 16.68 29.75 55.37
N THR A 545 16.71 28.66 54.59
CA THR A 545 15.73 27.52 54.54
C THR A 545 14.21 27.72 54.83
N PRO A 546 13.29 26.82 54.35
CA PRO A 546 13.36 25.85 53.22
C PRO A 546 12.01 25.51 52.44
N THR A 547 12.14 24.68 51.38
CA THR A 547 11.18 23.62 50.88
C THR A 547 10.01 23.88 49.88
N THR A 548 9.86 22.91 48.96
CA THR A 548 8.64 22.35 48.29
C THR A 548 8.09 22.90 46.95
N THR A 549 8.46 22.19 45.87
CA THR A 549 7.66 21.49 44.83
C THR A 549 6.14 21.74 44.60
N ALA A 550 5.73 21.62 43.32
CA ALA A 550 4.37 21.34 42.76
C ALA A 550 3.28 22.44 42.90
N SER A 551 2.65 23.03 41.87
CA SER A 551 2.03 22.59 40.59
C SER A 551 0.59 22.04 40.69
N ILE A 552 -0.40 22.62 39.96
CA ILE A 552 -1.50 21.95 39.20
C ILE A 552 -2.64 22.92 38.74
N SER A 553 -2.99 22.86 37.44
CA SER A 553 -4.30 23.04 36.74
C SER A 553 -5.19 24.32 36.77
N SER A 554 -5.72 24.66 35.56
CA SER A 554 -7.08 25.16 35.20
C SER A 554 -7.68 26.48 35.74
N ALA A 555 -8.55 27.24 35.04
CA ALA A 555 -8.94 27.35 33.60
C ALA A 555 -9.93 28.56 33.38
N THR A 556 -10.30 28.84 32.11
CA THR A 556 -11.61 29.44 31.66
C THR A 556 -11.88 30.97 31.76
N THR A 557 -11.52 31.72 30.69
CA THR A 557 -12.28 32.75 29.86
C THR A 557 -13.32 33.76 30.43
N PRO A 558 -13.66 34.90 29.73
CA PRO A 558 -12.95 35.70 28.69
C PRO A 558 -12.84 37.22 29.11
N PRO A 559 -13.51 38.33 28.62
CA PRO A 559 -14.40 38.66 27.45
C PRO A 559 -14.04 39.95 26.60
N THR A 560 -14.84 40.22 25.54
CA THR A 560 -15.19 41.53 24.88
C THR A 560 -14.18 42.49 24.20
N SER A 561 -14.08 42.38 22.86
CA SER A 561 -14.38 43.39 21.79
C SER A 561 -14.10 44.92 21.91
N ARG A 562 -13.39 45.51 20.91
CA ARG A 562 -13.89 46.54 19.94
C ARG A 562 -12.83 46.95 18.88
N ALA A 563 -13.27 47.61 17.80
CA ALA A 563 -12.45 48.28 16.78
C ALA A 563 -12.94 49.73 16.53
N PRO A 564 -12.12 50.63 15.95
CA PRO A 564 -12.50 51.28 14.66
C PRO A 564 -11.29 51.48 13.69
N ALA A 565 -11.37 52.39 12.71
CA ALA A 565 -10.60 52.31 11.45
C ALA A 565 -10.08 53.65 10.84
N GLY A 566 -9.16 53.53 9.86
CA GLY A 566 -8.81 54.55 8.84
C GLY A 566 -7.41 55.19 8.95
N ARG A 567 -6.78 55.74 7.89
CA ARG A 567 -6.99 55.69 6.42
C ARG A 567 -5.76 56.30 5.70
N ARG A 568 -5.59 56.03 4.39
CA ARG A 568 -4.71 56.66 3.35
C ARG A 568 -3.32 56.03 3.15
N ASP A 569 -2.71 56.03 1.95
CA ASP A 569 -3.23 56.01 0.56
C ASP A 569 -2.08 55.66 -0.44
N SER A 570 -2.44 55.24 -1.66
CA SER A 570 -1.59 55.11 -2.87
C SER A 570 -0.56 53.94 -2.89
N THR A 571 -0.18 53.32 -4.00
CA THR A 571 -0.59 53.43 -5.42
C THR A 571 -0.82 52.03 -6.05
N ALA A 572 -1.91 51.85 -6.82
CA ALA A 572 -2.08 50.80 -7.85
C ALA A 572 -3.35 51.09 -8.67
N ALA A 573 -3.27 51.08 -10.01
CA ALA A 573 -4.42 51.32 -10.88
C ALA A 573 -4.31 50.58 -12.22
N SER A 574 -5.47 50.11 -12.72
CA SER A 574 -5.68 49.42 -14.02
C SER A 574 -4.97 48.06 -14.22
N ALA A 575 -5.57 47.08 -14.89
CA ALA A 575 -6.95 46.96 -15.39
C ALA A 575 -7.41 45.49 -15.42
N LYS A 576 -8.73 45.25 -15.37
CA LYS A 576 -9.32 43.90 -15.44
C LYS A 576 -10.71 43.96 -16.10
N ALA A 577 -10.79 43.76 -17.43
CA ALA A 577 -12.05 43.74 -18.17
C ALA A 577 -11.95 42.97 -19.52
N SER A 578 -13.12 42.71 -20.12
CA SER A 578 -13.37 42.26 -21.50
C SER A 578 -12.71 40.96 -22.01
N VAL A 579 -13.39 39.82 -21.76
CA VAL A 579 -13.42 38.68 -22.70
C VAL A 579 -14.88 38.27 -22.93
N ARG A 580 -15.52 38.86 -23.95
CA ARG A 580 -16.80 38.43 -24.52
C ARG A 580 -17.01 39.09 -25.89
N ARG A 581 -17.61 38.36 -26.84
CA ARG A 581 -17.91 38.72 -28.25
C ARG A 581 -16.70 38.90 -29.19
N ARG A 582 -16.49 37.89 -30.06
CA ARG A 582 -16.36 38.11 -31.51
C ARG A 582 -16.81 36.85 -32.27
N LEU A 583 -17.98 36.94 -32.88
CA LEU A 583 -18.57 36.00 -33.83
C LEU A 583 -19.51 36.82 -34.73
N ALA A 584 -19.61 36.43 -36.01
CA ALA A 584 -20.31 37.13 -37.10
C ALA A 584 -19.69 38.47 -37.58
N SER A 585 -19.98 38.78 -38.85
CA SER A 585 -19.30 39.74 -39.74
C SER A 585 -17.84 39.36 -40.05
N GLU A 586 -17.38 39.34 -41.31
CA GLU A 586 -17.95 39.91 -42.55
C GLU A 586 -18.25 38.84 -43.63
N ARG A 587 -18.93 39.25 -44.71
CA ARG A 587 -19.29 38.38 -45.85
C ARG A 587 -19.26 39.20 -47.15
N SER A 588 -18.87 38.54 -48.26
CA SER A 588 -19.06 38.99 -49.65
C SER A 588 -18.20 40.15 -50.17
N THR A 589 -17.21 39.80 -51.02
CA THR A 589 -17.13 40.29 -52.41
C THR A 589 -16.44 39.27 -53.34
N THR A 590 -17.15 38.90 -54.42
CA THR A 590 -16.77 38.75 -55.84
C THR A 590 -15.27 38.86 -56.26
N THR A 591 -14.73 38.16 -57.29
CA THR A 591 -15.32 37.48 -58.49
C THR A 591 -14.36 36.40 -59.09
N SER A 592 -14.91 35.41 -59.82
CA SER A 592 -14.36 34.65 -60.97
C SER A 592 -12.90 34.15 -61.04
N SER A 593 -12.71 32.85 -61.29
CA SER A 593 -12.33 32.32 -62.62
C SER A 593 -12.44 30.77 -62.67
N SER A 594 -12.30 30.16 -63.85
CA SER A 594 -12.55 28.72 -64.08
C SER A 594 -11.60 28.04 -65.07
N ARG A 595 -11.12 26.83 -64.71
CA ARG A 595 -10.62 25.70 -65.55
C ARG A 595 -10.19 24.57 -64.59
N THR A 596 -10.60 23.29 -64.61
CA THR A 596 -11.01 22.28 -65.61
C THR A 596 -9.84 21.44 -66.18
N ARG A 597 -9.86 20.11 -65.90
CA ARG A 597 -8.88 19.04 -66.24
C ARG A 597 -7.51 19.19 -65.54
N GLY A 598 -6.71 18.15 -65.29
CA GLY A 598 -6.79 16.68 -65.50
C GLY A 598 -5.37 16.12 -65.25
N THR A 599 -5.12 14.85 -64.90
CA THR A 599 -5.90 13.60 -65.02
C THR A 599 -5.86 12.79 -63.73
#